data_AF-C5IHA4-F1
#
_entry.id   AF-C5IHA4-F1
#
_cell.length_a   1.000
_cell.length_b   1.000
_cell.length_c   1.000
_cell.angle_alpha   90.00
_cell.angle_beta   90.00
_cell.angle_gamma   90.00
#
_symmetry.space_group_name_H-M   'P 1'
#
loop_
_entity.id
_entity.type
_entity.pdbx_description
1 polymer ?
#
loop_
_entity_poly.entity_id
_entity_poly.type
_entity_poly.pdbx_seq_one_letter_code
_entity_poly.pdbx_strand_id
1 'polypeptide(L)' 'WVDQMGNVHGRAEGTNPSEKALLIGSHLDTVIDAGFFDGSLGIICAISALKALN' A
#
# COMPACT_ATOMS: atom_id res chain seq x y z
N TRP A 1 -4.97 -7.24 6.41
CA TRP A 1 -4.48 -8.12 7.49
C TRP A 1 -2.99 -7.86 7.70
N VAL A 2 -2.37 -8.42 8.74
CA VAL A 2 -0.92 -8.35 8.95
C VAL A 2 -0.34 -9.75 8.80
N ASP A 3 0.73 -9.92 8.03
CA ASP A 3 1.38 -11.23 7.86
C ASP A 3 2.43 -11.51 8.95
N GLN A 4 3.06 -12.70 8.89
CA GLN A 4 4.05 -13.11 9.88
C GLN A 4 5.33 -12.27 9.88
N MET A 5 5.58 -11.52 8.79
CA MET A 5 6.73 -10.62 8.67
C MET A 5 6.38 -9.17 9.06
N GLY A 6 5.13 -8.91 9.48
CA GLY A 6 4.67 -7.60 9.90
C GLY A 6 4.20 -6.69 8.77
N ASN A 7 4.13 -7.17 7.52
CA ASN A 7 3.60 -6.35 6.44
C ASN A 7 2.09 -6.16 6.61
N VAL A 8 1.63 -4.92 6.40
CA VAL A 8 0.21 -4.58 6.47
C VAL A 8 -0.40 -4.60 5.07
N HIS A 9 -1.42 -5.43 4.90
CA HIS A 9 -2.12 -5.63 3.64
C HIS A 9 -3.52 -5.02 3.68
N GLY A 10 -3.88 -4.28 2.65
CA GLY A 10 -5.25 -3.86 2.34
C GLY A 10 -5.63 -4.38 0.96
N ARG A 11 -6.88 -4.84 0.80
CA ARG A 11 -7.39 -5.36 -0.47
C ARG A 11 -8.80 -4.84 -0.70
N ALA A 12 -9.01 -4.28 -1.88
CA ALA A 12 -10.33 -4.05 -2.46
C ALA A 12 -10.55 -5.09 -3.56
N GLU A 13 -11.73 -5.69 -3.62
CA GLU A 13 -12.03 -6.66 -4.67
C GLU A 13 -12.26 -5.97 -6.00
N GLY A 14 -11.62 -6.49 -7.05
CA GLY A 14 -11.88 -6.08 -8.42
C GLY A 14 -13.16 -6.71 -8.96
N THR A 15 -13.48 -6.40 -10.22
CA THR A 15 -14.66 -6.97 -10.92
C THR A 15 -14.58 -8.49 -11.09
N ASN A 16 -13.37 -9.06 -11.18
CA ASN A 16 -13.15 -10.50 -11.18
C ASN A 16 -12.20 -10.91 -10.03
N PRO A 17 -12.73 -11.39 -8.89
CA PRO A 17 -11.92 -11.74 -7.71
C PRO A 17 -10.98 -12.94 -7.90
N SER A 18 -11.15 -13.75 -8.95
CA SER A 18 -10.31 -14.92 -9.22
C SER A 18 -9.01 -14.58 -9.95
N GLU A 19 -8.90 -13.39 -10.52
CA GLU A 19 -7.69 -12.93 -11.19
C GLU A 19 -6.59 -12.56 -10.18
N LYS A 20 -5.36 -12.43 -10.68
CA LYS A 20 -4.23 -12.00 -9.86
C LYS A 20 -4.44 -10.57 -9.36
N ALA A 21 -4.14 -10.35 -8.09
CA ALA A 21 -4.15 -9.01 -7.51
C ALA A 21 -2.98 -8.17 -8.03
N LEU A 22 -3.24 -6.91 -8.37
CA LEU A 22 -2.21 -5.89 -8.49
C LEU A 22 -1.80 -5.43 -7.09
N LEU A 23 -0.52 -5.57 -6.77
CA LEU A 23 0.04 -5.07 -5.51
C LEU A 23 0.72 -3.72 -5.74
N ILE A 24 0.33 -2.73 -4.94
CA ILE A 24 0.93 -1.40 -4.89
C ILE A 24 1.08 -0.99 -3.43
N GLY A 25 2.17 -0.31 -3.11
CA GLY A 25 2.50 0.10 -1.75
C GLY A 25 3.93 0.61 -1.66
N SER A 26 4.38 0.83 -0.42
CA SER A 26 5.75 1.24 -0.10
C SER A 26 6.04 0.82 1.36
N HIS A 27 7.13 1.32 1.92
CA HIS A 27 7.53 1.09 3.30
C HIS A 27 7.10 2.22 4.25
N LEU A 28 7.08 1.92 5.54
CA LEU A 28 6.72 2.88 6.60
C LEU A 28 7.90 3.20 7.54
N ASP A 29 8.90 2.33 7.60
CA ASP A 29 10.13 2.60 8.32
C ASP A 29 10.94 3.71 7.64
N THR A 30 11.87 4.27 8.40
CA THR A 30 12.66 5.43 8.01
C THR A 30 14.05 5.38 8.61
N VAL A 31 14.97 6.15 8.05
CA VAL A 31 16.27 6.47 8.66
C VAL A 31 16.18 7.73 9.54
N ILE A 32 17.23 7.99 10.32
CA ILE A 32 17.37 9.22 11.10
C ILE A 32 17.46 10.41 10.14
N ASP A 33 16.75 11.50 10.45
CA ASP A 33 16.67 12.73 9.66
C ASP A 33 16.18 12.54 8.21
N ALA A 34 15.38 11.50 7.95
CA ALA A 34 14.78 11.30 6.62
C ALA A 34 13.69 12.34 6.30
N GLY A 35 13.47 12.55 5.01
CA GLY A 35 12.38 13.39 4.53
C GLY A 35 11.01 12.72 4.71
N PHE A 36 9.98 13.55 4.90
CA PHE A 36 8.61 13.08 5.14
C PHE A 36 8.02 12.16 4.05
N PHE A 37 8.50 12.28 2.81
CA PHE A 37 7.90 11.60 1.66
C PHE A 37 8.49 10.21 1.37
N ASP A 38 9.68 9.91 1.90
CA ASP A 38 10.29 8.61 1.66
C ASP A 38 9.47 7.51 2.36
N GLY A 39 9.17 6.44 1.63
CA GLY A 39 8.22 5.42 2.08
C GLY A 39 6.76 5.88 2.09
N SER A 40 6.40 6.73 3.06
CA SER A 40 5.00 7.03 3.44
C SER A 40 4.15 7.59 2.29
N LEU A 41 4.74 8.40 1.40
CA LEU A 41 4.04 8.96 0.24
C LEU A 41 3.54 7.85 -0.69
N GLY A 42 4.33 6.79 -0.89
CA GLY A 42 3.93 5.66 -1.72
C GLY A 42 2.70 4.92 -1.16
N ILE A 43 2.61 4.79 0.18
CA ILE A 43 1.46 4.21 0.86
C ILE A 43 0.21 5.09 0.66
N ILE A 44 0.33 6.39 0.90
CA ILE A 44 -0.79 7.33 0.75
C ILE A 44 -1.25 7.43 -0.70
N CYS A 45 -0.33 7.44 -1.66
CA CYS A 45 -0.64 7.43 -3.09
C CYS A 45 -1.37 6.14 -3.49
N ALA A 46 -0.96 4.97 -3.01
CA ALA A 46 -1.64 3.71 -3.31
C ALA A 46 -3.11 3.72 -2.82
N ILE A 47 -3.35 4.18 -1.59
CA ILE A 47 -4.70 4.31 -1.02
C ILE A 47 -5.52 5.37 -1.78
N SER A 48 -4.89 6.49 -2.13
CA SER A 48 -5.54 7.59 -2.87
C SER A 48 -5.92 7.18 -4.29
N ALA A 49 -5.07 6.41 -4.97
CA ALA A 49 -5.36 5.85 -6.28
C ALA A 49 -6.55 4.90 -6.23
N LEU A 50 -6.60 4.01 -5.22
CA LEU A 50 -7.76 3.15 -5.00
C LEU A 50 -9.04 3.98 -4.77
N LYS A 51 -8.96 5.03 -3.95
CA LYS A 51 -10.10 5.93 -3.71
C LYS A 51 -10.56 6.67 -4.98
N ALA A 52 -9.65 7.03 -5.87
CA ALA A 52 -9.97 7.73 -7.11
C ALA A 52 -10.57 6.82 -8.19
N LEU A 53 -10.33 5.51 -8.11
CA LEU A 53 -10.82 4.51 -9.06
C LEU A 53 -12.11 3.81 -8.60
N ASN A 54 -12.50 3.99 -7.34
CA ASN A 54 -13.76 3.52 -6.76
C ASN A 54 -14.88 4.56 -6.93
#